data_AF-A0A6A7LS94-F1
#
_entry.id   AF-A0A6A7LS94-F1
#
_cell.length_a   1.000
_cell.length_b   1.000
_cell.length_c   1.000
_cell.angle_alpha   90.00
_cell.angle_beta   90.00
_cell.angle_gamma   90.00
#
_symmetry.space_group_name_H-M   'P 1'
#
loop_
_entity.id
_entity.type
_entity.pdbx_description
1 polymer ?
#
loop_
_entity_poly.entity_id
_entity_poly.type
_entity_poly.pdbx_seq_one_letter_code
_entity_poly.pdbx_strand_id
1 'polypeptide(L)'
;MPLADLRTFLQQLDALGDLKVMHEASHNLEIGVITELSLQHDGPALLFDQIPGYPPGYRIASNVCSTAKRTLLALGLDTSLTDAEAMAALQKRLDAYKPVPPVVVNSGPVLENIQTGDEIDLTRFPVPIWHELDGAPYIGTGHAVIQQDPESGFVNVGTYRGQLHDRRTTGIFFTLQSKDGSVIMRKYWAQGKACPVAISYGPEPLLFLSGCSSNGIPPGTPEYEYTGFLAGEPVPVIRGNVTGLPIPANSEIAIEGEIPPTDEESRDEGPFGEWYVASSYQRFVRQEGVPLYKVNSEECRVMTGIVERSIDFSLRVIRLYRAIEKDGVGRVLGGQLLRAGTSVGANIHESQGAQSRADFIAKMSIAHKEARESAYWLRLIQEAGLLPASDLADLADETNQLVKILSSIILTSKANAKPRG
;
A
#
# COMPACT_ATOMS: atom_id res chain seq x y z
N MET A 1 8.65 13.07 21.64
CA MET A 1 8.75 13.94 20.45
C MET A 1 7.57 13.59 19.58
N PRO A 2 6.86 14.56 18.97
CA PRO A 2 5.77 14.24 18.05
C PRO A 2 6.25 13.30 16.94
N LEU A 3 5.34 12.48 16.41
CA LEU A 3 5.56 11.58 15.29
C LEU A 3 6.07 12.39 14.10
N ALA A 4 7.35 12.23 13.77
CA ALA A 4 7.95 12.87 12.61
C ALA A 4 7.65 12.03 11.36
N ASP A 5 7.07 12.67 10.34
CA ASP A 5 7.06 12.08 8.99
C ASP A 5 8.48 11.95 8.43
N LEU A 6 8.62 11.20 7.33
CA LEU A 6 9.94 10.96 6.74
C LEU A 6 10.63 12.27 6.35
N ARG A 7 9.90 13.25 5.80
CA ARG A 7 10.47 14.54 5.37
C ARG A 7 11.04 15.31 6.56
N THR A 8 10.28 15.39 7.64
CA THR A 8 10.66 16.06 8.89
C THR A 8 11.85 15.35 9.52
N PHE A 9 11.87 14.02 9.51
CA PHE A 9 13.01 13.24 10.03
C PHE A 9 14.28 13.47 9.21
N LEU A 10 14.20 13.49 7.87
CA LEU A 10 15.34 13.82 7.02
C LEU A 10 15.85 15.25 7.30
N GLN A 11 14.96 16.23 7.51
CA GLN A 11 15.36 17.59 7.91
C GLN A 11 16.07 17.61 9.27
N GLN A 12 15.63 16.79 10.23
CA GLN A 12 16.33 16.66 11.51
C GLN A 12 17.73 16.07 11.34
N LEU A 13 17.88 15.03 10.52
CA LEU A 13 19.18 14.45 10.21
C LEU A 13 20.11 15.46 9.53
N ASP A 14 19.59 16.26 8.60
CA ASP A 14 20.34 17.33 7.93
C ASP A 14 20.83 18.40 8.93
N ALA A 15 19.95 18.84 9.83
CA ALA A 15 20.30 19.78 10.89
C ALA A 15 21.37 19.24 11.86
N LEU A 16 21.47 17.92 12.01
CA LEU A 16 22.49 17.23 12.80
C LEU A 16 23.77 16.91 12.01
N GLY A 17 23.82 17.24 10.70
CA GLY A 17 24.92 16.87 9.81
C GLY A 17 25.01 15.37 9.50
N ASP A 18 23.91 14.62 9.71
CA ASP A 18 23.81 13.17 9.53
C ASP A 18 22.96 12.78 8.30
N LEU A 19 22.71 13.73 7.39
CA LEU A 19 22.15 13.50 6.06
C LEU A 19 23.15 13.98 5.00
N LYS A 20 23.28 13.21 3.92
CA LYS A 20 24.01 13.63 2.73
C LYS A 20 23.12 13.53 1.50
N VAL A 21 22.93 14.66 0.82
CA VAL A 21 22.25 14.71 -0.47
C VAL A 21 23.25 14.37 -1.58
N MET A 22 22.86 13.44 -2.44
CA MET A 22 23.65 12.96 -3.57
C MET A 22 22.87 13.22 -4.86
N HIS A 23 23.55 13.69 -5.90
CA HIS A 23 22.93 13.98 -7.19
C HIS A 23 23.48 13.04 -8.27
N GLU A 24 22.65 12.78 -9.28
CA GLU A 24 23.04 12.09 -10.52
C GLU A 24 23.53 10.64 -10.33
N ALA A 25 23.23 10.02 -9.18
CA ALA A 25 23.55 8.61 -8.94
C ALA A 25 22.53 7.71 -9.66
N SER A 26 23.02 6.71 -10.40
CA SER A 26 22.21 5.73 -11.12
C SER A 26 21.48 4.78 -10.15
N HIS A 27 20.18 4.58 -10.38
CA HIS A 27 19.40 3.54 -9.69
C HIS A 27 19.86 2.12 -10.05
N ASN A 28 20.55 1.95 -11.18
CA ASN A 28 21.21 0.69 -11.53
C ASN A 28 22.57 0.61 -10.83
N LEU A 29 22.63 -0.16 -9.73
CA LEU A 29 23.80 -0.49 -8.91
C LEU A 29 24.46 0.66 -8.13
N GLU A 30 24.63 1.84 -8.71
CA GLU A 30 25.41 2.92 -8.08
C GLU A 30 24.81 3.37 -6.74
N ILE A 31 23.50 3.61 -6.68
CA ILE A 31 22.81 3.92 -5.42
C ILE A 31 22.99 2.80 -4.37
N GLY A 32 22.94 1.53 -4.80
CA GLY A 32 23.16 0.38 -3.92
C GLY A 32 24.57 0.35 -3.34
N VAL A 33 25.59 0.50 -4.19
CA VAL A 33 27.01 0.54 -3.79
C VAL A 33 27.29 1.71 -2.84
N ILE A 34 26.79 2.91 -3.14
CA ILE A 34 26.97 4.08 -2.26
C ILE A 34 26.30 3.83 -0.91
N THR A 35 25.10 3.24 -0.91
CA THR A 35 24.37 2.90 0.32
C THR A 35 25.16 1.92 1.18
N GLU A 36 25.68 0.85 0.59
CA GLU A 36 26.50 -0.16 1.27
C GLU A 36 27.80 0.43 1.82
N LEU A 37 28.53 1.22 1.01
CA LEU A 37 29.75 1.89 1.45
C LEU A 37 29.49 2.85 2.61
N SER A 38 28.39 3.61 2.55
CA SER A 38 28.00 4.47 3.66
C SER A 38 27.70 3.64 4.91
N LEU A 39 26.98 2.52 4.78
CA LEU A 39 26.66 1.65 5.92
C LEU A 39 27.91 1.04 6.58
N GLN A 40 28.87 0.55 5.78
CA GLN A 40 30.10 -0.07 6.27
C GLN A 40 31.02 0.89 7.06
N HIS A 41 30.79 2.20 6.92
CA HIS A 41 31.56 3.26 7.56
C HIS A 41 30.74 4.07 8.58
N ASP A 42 29.61 3.54 9.05
CA ASP A 42 28.67 4.25 9.95
C ASP A 42 28.31 5.66 9.42
N GLY A 43 28.18 5.76 8.10
CA GLY A 43 27.97 6.99 7.37
C GLY A 43 26.57 7.60 7.55
N PRO A 44 26.35 8.79 6.96
CA PRO A 44 25.09 9.51 7.08
C PRO A 44 23.95 8.76 6.39
N ALA A 45 22.71 9.15 6.71
CA ALA A 45 21.59 8.85 5.83
C ALA A 45 21.83 9.51 4.47
N LEU A 46 21.27 8.90 3.42
CA LEU A 46 21.48 9.35 2.06
C LEU A 46 20.14 9.75 1.44
N LEU A 47 20.13 10.89 0.76
CA LEU A 47 19.01 11.32 -0.08
C LEU A 47 19.52 11.53 -1.51
N PHE A 48 19.13 10.63 -2.40
CA PHE A 48 19.45 10.71 -3.82
C PHE A 48 18.39 11.51 -4.56
N ASP A 49 18.82 12.47 -5.38
CA ASP A 49 17.95 13.29 -6.23
C ASP A 49 18.58 13.44 -7.62
N GLN A 50 17.81 13.92 -8.59
CA GLN A 50 18.23 14.06 -9.99
C GLN A 50 18.76 12.74 -10.57
N ILE A 51 18.03 11.65 -10.31
CA ILE A 51 18.42 10.31 -10.73
C ILE A 51 18.38 10.23 -12.26
N PRO A 52 19.46 9.78 -12.94
CA PRO A 52 19.53 9.73 -14.39
C PRO A 52 18.35 8.94 -15.00
N GLY A 53 17.69 9.53 -16.01
CA GLY A 53 16.53 8.94 -16.66
C GLY A 53 15.18 9.24 -16.01
N TYR A 54 15.16 9.93 -14.86
CA TYR A 54 13.94 10.28 -14.13
C TYR A 54 13.77 11.81 -13.98
N PRO A 55 12.53 12.31 -13.89
CA PRO A 55 12.30 13.73 -13.64
C PRO A 55 12.86 14.18 -12.27
N PRO A 56 13.30 15.45 -12.12
CA PRO A 56 13.67 15.99 -10.82
C PRO A 56 12.55 15.83 -9.79
N GLY A 57 12.89 15.51 -8.54
CA GLY A 57 11.94 15.26 -7.46
C GLY A 57 11.60 13.78 -7.23
N TYR A 58 11.93 12.89 -8.18
CA TYR A 58 11.92 11.44 -7.98
C TYR A 58 13.17 11.03 -7.20
N ARG A 59 13.00 10.87 -5.88
CA ARG A 59 14.10 10.73 -4.92
C ARG A 59 14.09 9.37 -4.24
N ILE A 60 15.26 8.97 -3.74
CA ILE A 60 15.43 7.76 -2.94
C ILE A 60 16.12 8.15 -1.64
N ALA A 61 15.51 7.76 -0.52
CA ALA A 61 16.16 7.85 0.78
C ALA A 61 16.68 6.46 1.19
N SER A 62 17.94 6.36 1.60
CA SER A 62 18.53 5.13 2.12
C SER A 62 19.31 5.39 3.41
N ASN A 63 19.63 4.31 4.14
CA ASN A 63 20.30 4.36 5.44
C ASN A 63 19.60 5.21 6.53
N VAL A 64 18.30 5.47 6.39
CA VAL A 64 17.52 6.38 7.24
C VAL A 64 17.52 5.94 8.71
N CYS A 65 17.38 4.65 8.99
CA CYS A 65 17.37 4.10 10.36
C CYS A 65 18.49 3.09 10.61
N SER A 66 19.60 3.15 9.85
CA SER A 66 20.61 2.08 9.83
C SER A 66 21.73 2.21 10.88
N THR A 67 21.66 3.18 11.80
CA THR A 67 22.61 3.33 12.91
C THR A 67 21.88 3.43 14.24
N ALA A 68 22.55 3.04 15.33
CA ALA A 68 22.00 3.16 16.68
C ALA A 68 21.55 4.60 16.97
N LYS A 69 22.36 5.59 16.60
CA LYS A 69 22.05 7.02 16.77
C LYS A 69 20.73 7.43 16.09
N ARG A 70 20.53 7.03 14.82
CA ARG A 70 19.30 7.34 14.07
C ARG A 70 18.09 6.58 14.60
N THR A 71 18.27 5.35 15.05
CA THR A 71 17.23 4.57 15.73
C THR A 71 16.80 5.23 17.05
N LEU A 72 17.73 5.70 17.88
CA LEU A 72 17.41 6.44 19.10
C LEU A 72 16.65 7.73 18.80
N LEU A 73 17.08 8.46 17.77
CA LEU A 73 16.39 9.66 17.32
C LEU A 73 14.94 9.36 16.92
N ALA A 74 14.72 8.32 16.10
CA ALA A 74 13.38 7.90 15.68
C ALA A 74 12.50 7.44 16.85
N LEU A 75 13.09 6.80 17.87
CA LEU A 75 12.41 6.42 19.12
C LEU A 75 12.12 7.62 20.05
N GLY A 76 12.64 8.82 19.72
CA GLY A 76 12.58 10.00 20.58
C GLY A 76 13.40 9.87 21.86
N LEU A 77 14.46 9.05 21.83
CA LEU A 77 15.43 8.87 22.90
C LEU A 77 16.65 9.77 22.69
N ASP A 78 17.40 10.01 23.76
CA ASP A 78 18.65 10.76 23.69
C ASP A 78 19.69 9.97 22.87
N THR A 79 20.17 10.58 21.79
CA THR A 79 21.12 9.97 20.85
C THR A 79 22.54 9.78 21.44
N SER A 80 22.82 10.33 22.63
CA SER A 80 24.10 10.18 23.33
C SER A 80 24.17 8.96 24.25
N LEU A 81 23.05 8.26 24.45
CA LEU A 81 22.97 7.10 25.32
C LEU A 81 23.84 5.96 24.79
N THR A 82 24.46 5.23 25.71
CA THR A 82 25.05 3.93 25.40
C THR A 82 23.97 2.90 25.10
N ASP A 83 24.31 1.81 24.43
CA ASP A 83 23.35 0.73 24.11
C ASP A 83 22.62 0.20 25.35
N ALA A 84 23.32 0.04 26.47
CA ALA A 84 22.72 -0.43 27.72
C ALA A 84 21.72 0.57 28.31
N GLU A 85 22.05 1.86 28.29
CA GLU A 85 21.15 2.92 28.76
C GLU A 85 19.95 3.10 27.85
N ALA A 86 20.15 3.00 26.53
CA ALA A 86 19.09 3.01 25.53
C ALA A 86 18.09 1.87 25.75
N MET A 87 18.60 0.65 25.95
CA MET A 87 17.76 -0.52 26.23
C MET A 87 17.00 -0.37 27.55
N ALA A 88 17.64 0.14 28.60
CA ALA A 88 16.97 0.42 29.88
C ALA A 88 15.89 1.50 29.75
N ALA A 89 16.16 2.55 28.98
CA ALA A 89 15.20 3.62 28.70
C ALA A 89 13.99 3.11 27.90
N LEU A 90 14.25 2.29 26.87
CA LEU A 90 13.19 1.66 26.09
C LEU A 90 12.38 0.70 26.96
N GLN A 91 13.01 -0.18 27.74
CA GLN A 91 12.30 -1.11 28.64
C GLN A 91 11.42 -0.37 29.64
N LYS A 92 11.95 0.68 30.29
CA LYS A 92 11.18 1.52 31.22
C LYS A 92 9.96 2.15 30.55
N ARG A 93 10.09 2.53 29.27
CA ARG A 93 8.98 3.04 28.48
C ARG A 93 7.95 1.93 28.21
N LEU A 94 8.41 0.74 27.82
CA LEU A 94 7.56 -0.42 27.54
C LEU A 94 6.82 -0.95 28.78
N ASP A 95 7.40 -0.83 29.97
CA ASP A 95 6.73 -1.19 31.23
C ASP A 95 5.47 -0.33 31.48
N ALA A 96 5.41 0.86 30.88
CA ALA A 96 4.26 1.76 30.93
C ALA A 96 3.35 1.66 29.70
N TYR A 97 3.48 0.59 28.89
CA TYR A 97 2.76 0.41 27.64
C TYR A 97 1.25 0.59 27.79
N LYS A 98 0.69 1.45 26.96
CA LYS A 98 -0.75 1.61 26.76
C LYS A 98 -1.01 1.76 25.27
N PRO A 99 -1.90 0.96 24.67
CA PRO A 99 -2.19 1.06 23.25
C PRO A 99 -2.74 2.45 22.90
N VAL A 100 -2.24 3.04 21.82
CA VAL A 100 -2.72 4.32 21.28
C VAL A 100 -3.21 4.06 19.85
N PRO A 101 -4.50 3.78 19.64
CA PRO A 101 -5.05 3.46 18.32
C PRO A 101 -4.78 4.55 17.28
N PRO A 102 -4.59 4.20 16.00
CA PRO A 102 -4.43 5.20 14.95
C PRO A 102 -5.69 6.05 14.81
N VAL A 103 -5.53 7.29 14.35
CA VAL A 103 -6.65 8.21 14.13
C VAL A 103 -6.95 8.32 12.64
N VAL A 104 -8.21 8.09 12.26
CA VAL A 104 -8.63 8.26 10.87
C VAL A 104 -8.75 9.74 10.55
N VAL A 105 -8.03 10.19 9.52
CA VAL A 105 -8.08 11.55 8.96
C VAL A 105 -8.64 11.52 7.54
N ASN A 106 -9.12 12.67 7.06
CA ASN A 106 -9.75 12.78 5.73
C ASN A 106 -8.81 13.37 4.65
N SER A 107 -7.59 13.74 5.02
CA SER A 107 -6.60 14.35 4.13
C SER A 107 -5.19 14.06 4.63
N GLY A 108 -4.22 14.07 3.72
CA GLY A 108 -2.80 13.94 4.04
C GLY A 108 -1.96 14.06 2.76
N PRO A 109 -0.64 14.27 2.88
CA PRO A 109 0.27 14.40 1.73
C PRO A 109 0.19 13.22 0.74
N VAL A 110 -0.10 12.01 1.22
CA VAL A 110 -0.24 10.82 0.37
C VAL A 110 -1.36 10.95 -0.69
N LEU A 111 -2.31 11.86 -0.49
CA LEU A 111 -3.41 12.12 -1.44
C LEU A 111 -3.13 13.27 -2.43
N GLU A 112 -1.94 13.89 -2.40
CA GLU A 112 -1.61 14.99 -3.31
C GLU A 112 -1.59 14.56 -4.78
N ASN A 113 -1.24 13.29 -5.04
CA ASN A 113 -1.20 12.72 -6.38
C ASN A 113 -1.86 11.33 -6.34
N ILE A 114 -2.94 11.14 -7.09
CA ILE A 114 -3.69 9.89 -7.13
C ILE A 114 -3.62 9.34 -8.56
N GLN A 115 -3.20 8.08 -8.68
CA GLN A 115 -3.19 7.31 -9.92
C GLN A 115 -3.97 6.03 -9.73
N THR A 116 -4.71 5.67 -10.76
CA THR A 116 -5.73 4.64 -10.72
C THR A 116 -5.91 4.09 -12.13
N GLY A 117 -6.54 2.93 -12.25
CA GLY A 117 -6.84 2.38 -13.57
C GLY A 117 -5.57 2.13 -14.38
N ASP A 118 -5.60 2.60 -15.62
CA ASP A 118 -4.48 2.42 -16.53
C ASP A 118 -3.29 3.34 -16.27
N GLU A 119 -3.48 4.38 -15.45
CA GLU A 119 -2.43 5.36 -15.11
C GLU A 119 -1.39 4.79 -14.13
N ILE A 120 -1.70 3.67 -13.47
CA ILE A 120 -0.79 3.01 -12.55
C ILE A 120 0.44 2.52 -13.31
N ASP A 121 1.60 3.00 -12.86
CA ASP A 121 2.89 2.64 -13.39
C ASP A 121 3.97 2.66 -12.30
N LEU A 122 4.28 1.51 -11.71
CA LEU A 122 5.35 1.36 -10.73
C LEU A 122 6.75 1.56 -11.36
N THR A 123 6.89 1.30 -12.66
CA THR A 123 8.18 1.42 -13.37
C THR A 123 8.61 2.87 -13.59
N ARG A 124 7.70 3.83 -13.37
CA ARG A 124 8.01 5.27 -13.41
C ARG A 124 8.90 5.75 -12.27
N PHE A 125 9.01 4.97 -11.19
CA PHE A 125 9.85 5.31 -10.04
C PHE A 125 11.27 4.76 -10.26
N PRO A 126 12.30 5.44 -9.73
CA PRO A 126 13.70 5.02 -9.85
C PRO A 126 13.97 3.83 -8.93
N VAL A 127 13.40 2.67 -9.21
CA VAL A 127 13.55 1.48 -8.36
C VAL A 127 14.98 0.94 -8.48
N PRO A 128 15.73 0.81 -7.38
CA PRO A 128 17.11 0.35 -7.46
C PRO A 128 17.25 -1.13 -7.79
N ILE A 129 18.31 -1.43 -8.53
CA ILE A 129 18.97 -2.74 -8.46
C ILE A 129 20.07 -2.56 -7.42
N TRP A 130 19.95 -3.22 -6.26
CA TRP A 130 20.80 -2.95 -5.11
C TRP A 130 22.15 -3.64 -5.22
N HIS A 131 22.16 -4.86 -5.76
CA HIS A 131 23.36 -5.69 -5.90
C HIS A 131 23.52 -6.22 -7.32
N GLU A 132 24.77 -6.46 -7.73
CA GLU A 132 25.13 -6.94 -9.07
C GLU A 132 24.42 -8.25 -9.46
N LEU A 133 24.11 -9.09 -8.47
CA LEU A 133 23.50 -10.40 -8.66
C LEU A 133 22.01 -10.43 -8.31
N ASP A 134 21.37 -9.30 -8.06
CA ASP A 134 19.91 -9.27 -7.88
C ASP A 134 19.21 -9.68 -9.18
N GLY A 135 18.16 -10.50 -9.08
CA GLY A 135 17.40 -10.99 -10.24
C GLY A 135 16.53 -9.92 -10.90
N ALA A 136 16.22 -8.84 -10.18
CA ALA A 136 15.34 -7.77 -10.60
C ALA A 136 15.50 -6.52 -9.69
N PRO A 137 14.92 -5.37 -10.05
CA PRO A 137 14.83 -4.21 -9.17
C PRO A 137 13.94 -4.47 -7.94
N TYR A 138 14.30 -3.89 -6.79
CA TYR A 138 13.54 -4.04 -5.54
C TYR A 138 13.04 -2.69 -5.01
N ILE A 139 11.72 -2.50 -5.14
CA ILE A 139 11.03 -1.29 -4.68
C ILE A 139 10.77 -1.33 -3.17
N GLY A 140 10.62 -2.53 -2.61
CA GLY A 140 10.30 -2.73 -1.21
C GLY A 140 11.49 -3.22 -0.40
N THR A 141 12.30 -2.31 0.16
CA THR A 141 13.41 -2.66 1.09
C THR A 141 13.35 -1.92 2.44
N GLY A 142 12.57 -0.84 2.53
CA GLY A 142 12.36 -0.06 3.75
C GLY A 142 10.95 0.54 3.79
N HIS A 143 9.94 -0.32 3.83
CA HIS A 143 8.54 0.04 3.63
C HIS A 143 7.62 -0.69 4.62
N ALA A 144 6.36 -0.29 4.64
CA ALA A 144 5.32 -0.86 5.49
C ALA A 144 4.27 -1.58 4.63
N VAL A 145 4.14 -2.89 4.80
CA VAL A 145 3.09 -3.75 4.23
C VAL A 145 1.97 -3.90 5.25
N ILE A 146 0.78 -3.48 4.88
CA ILE A 146 -0.39 -3.38 5.75
C ILE A 146 -1.40 -4.42 5.30
N GLN A 147 -1.83 -5.27 6.22
CA GLN A 147 -2.83 -6.30 5.98
C GLN A 147 -3.78 -6.36 7.18
N GLN A 148 -5.03 -6.74 6.95
CA GLN A 148 -6.01 -6.93 8.03
C GLN A 148 -6.47 -8.38 8.08
N ASP A 149 -6.33 -8.99 9.24
CA ASP A 149 -6.82 -10.33 9.54
C ASP A 149 -8.35 -10.41 9.31
N PRO A 150 -8.83 -11.33 8.46
CA PRO A 150 -10.25 -11.38 8.06
C PRO A 150 -11.20 -11.85 9.17
N GLU A 151 -10.67 -12.39 10.27
CA GLU A 151 -11.46 -12.99 11.35
C GLU A 151 -11.52 -12.06 12.56
N SER A 152 -10.37 -11.56 13.00
CA SER A 152 -10.21 -10.74 14.20
C SER A 152 -10.26 -9.24 13.93
N GLY A 153 -10.05 -8.80 12.69
CA GLY A 153 -9.89 -7.40 12.34
C GLY A 153 -8.54 -6.80 12.75
N PHE A 154 -7.63 -7.60 13.30
CA PHE A 154 -6.25 -7.23 13.62
C PHE A 154 -5.55 -6.65 12.39
N VAL A 155 -4.88 -5.51 12.53
CA VAL A 155 -4.14 -4.87 11.45
C VAL A 155 -2.65 -5.05 11.70
N ASN A 156 -2.00 -5.79 10.81
CA ASN A 156 -0.56 -6.01 10.80
C ASN A 156 0.11 -4.93 9.95
N VAL A 157 1.21 -4.37 10.44
CA VAL A 157 2.16 -3.58 9.63
C VAL A 157 3.52 -4.25 9.70
N GLY A 158 3.95 -4.86 8.60
CA GLY A 158 5.23 -5.56 8.54
C GLY A 158 6.14 -5.04 7.43
N THR A 159 7.40 -5.45 7.45
CA THR A 159 8.34 -5.21 6.34
C THR A 159 8.68 -6.54 5.68
N TYR A 160 8.28 -6.70 4.42
CA TYR A 160 8.45 -7.91 3.62
C TYR A 160 8.99 -7.50 2.27
N ARG A 161 10.16 -8.00 1.85
CA ARG A 161 10.84 -7.45 0.67
C ARG A 161 9.94 -7.54 -0.58
N GLY A 162 10.02 -6.51 -1.42
CA GLY A 162 9.18 -6.39 -2.61
C GLY A 162 9.98 -6.22 -3.89
N GLN A 163 9.96 -7.25 -4.73
CA GLN A 163 10.55 -7.25 -6.07
C GLN A 163 9.59 -6.57 -7.05
N LEU A 164 10.09 -5.62 -7.84
CA LEU A 164 9.29 -5.04 -8.93
C LEU A 164 9.25 -6.01 -10.11
N HIS A 165 8.05 -6.41 -10.56
CA HIS A 165 7.90 -7.24 -11.75
C HIS A 165 7.55 -6.42 -13.00
N ASP A 166 6.58 -5.52 -12.88
CA ASP A 166 6.10 -4.70 -13.99
C ASP A 166 5.40 -3.42 -13.50
N ARG A 167 4.67 -2.76 -14.39
CA ARG A 167 3.95 -1.50 -14.14
C ARG A 167 2.89 -1.60 -13.04
N ARG A 168 2.35 -2.78 -12.75
CA ARG A 168 1.21 -2.97 -11.83
C ARG A 168 1.41 -4.07 -10.80
N THR A 169 2.53 -4.80 -10.88
CA THR A 169 2.84 -5.92 -10.00
C THR A 169 4.16 -5.71 -9.26
N THR A 170 4.09 -5.84 -7.94
CA THR A 170 5.26 -6.08 -7.07
C THR A 170 5.07 -7.40 -6.33
N GLY A 171 6.14 -8.18 -6.17
CA GLY A 171 6.14 -9.33 -5.29
C GLY A 171 6.10 -8.89 -3.83
N ILE A 172 5.64 -9.77 -2.95
CA ILE A 172 5.80 -9.68 -1.50
C ILE A 172 6.39 -10.99 -1.02
N PHE A 173 7.62 -10.95 -0.51
CA PHE A 173 8.28 -12.13 0.03
C PHE A 173 8.22 -12.16 1.55
N PHE A 174 7.56 -13.19 2.07
CA PHE A 174 7.57 -13.53 3.49
C PHE A 174 8.69 -14.51 3.80
N THR A 175 9.75 -14.05 4.46
CA THR A 175 10.90 -14.89 4.82
C THR A 175 10.53 -16.12 5.64
N LEU A 176 9.53 -15.99 6.51
CA LEU A 176 9.02 -17.08 7.34
C LEU A 176 7.50 -17.13 7.25
N GLN A 177 6.96 -18.33 7.12
CA GLN A 177 5.51 -18.54 7.13
C GLN A 177 4.85 -18.13 8.45
N SER A 178 5.61 -18.04 9.54
CA SER A 178 5.13 -17.60 10.85
C SER A 178 4.98 -16.08 10.98
N LYS A 179 5.40 -15.29 9.99
CA LYS A 179 5.16 -13.83 10.00
C LYS A 179 3.66 -13.56 9.92
N ASP A 180 3.18 -12.60 10.70
CA ASP A 180 1.75 -12.28 10.81
C ASP A 180 1.12 -11.97 9.45
N GLY A 181 1.78 -11.19 8.59
CA GLY A 181 1.31 -10.94 7.21
C GLY A 181 1.14 -12.21 6.37
N SER A 182 2.03 -13.20 6.54
CA SER A 182 1.94 -14.50 5.87
C SER A 182 0.79 -15.36 6.43
N VAL A 183 0.57 -15.30 7.75
CA VAL A 183 -0.55 -15.97 8.41
C VAL A 183 -1.89 -15.38 7.94
N ILE A 184 -2.01 -14.05 7.93
CA ILE A 184 -3.21 -13.32 7.48
C ILE A 184 -3.53 -13.66 6.04
N MET A 185 -2.54 -13.61 5.15
CA MET A 185 -2.70 -13.95 3.73
C MET A 185 -3.26 -15.37 3.55
N ARG A 186 -2.68 -16.37 4.22
CA ARG A 186 -3.17 -17.76 4.13
C ARG A 186 -4.60 -17.93 4.65
N LYS A 187 -5.05 -17.12 5.61
CA LYS A 187 -6.46 -17.13 6.05
C LYS A 187 -7.41 -16.66 4.95
N TYR A 188 -7.03 -15.66 4.15
CA TYR A 188 -7.83 -15.26 2.98
C TYR A 188 -7.87 -16.36 1.92
N TRP A 189 -6.73 -16.95 1.59
CA TRP A 189 -6.68 -18.02 0.59
C TRP A 189 -7.43 -19.28 1.02
N ALA A 190 -7.41 -19.62 2.32
CA ALA A 190 -8.23 -20.71 2.85
C ALA A 190 -9.75 -20.48 2.67
N GLN A 191 -10.16 -19.22 2.45
CA GLN A 191 -11.53 -18.83 2.11
C GLN A 191 -11.75 -18.67 0.59
N GLY A 192 -10.76 -19.01 -0.25
CA GLY A 192 -10.80 -18.80 -1.70
C GLY A 192 -10.85 -17.33 -2.10
N LYS A 193 -10.21 -16.45 -1.34
CA LYS A 193 -10.16 -15.00 -1.61
C LYS A 193 -8.71 -14.53 -1.71
N ALA A 194 -8.46 -13.54 -2.56
CA ALA A 194 -7.23 -12.77 -2.50
C ALA A 194 -7.16 -11.97 -1.17
N CYS A 195 -5.95 -11.78 -0.65
CA CYS A 195 -5.70 -11.01 0.56
C CYS A 195 -5.56 -9.52 0.22
N PRO A 196 -6.45 -8.61 0.67
CA PRO A 196 -6.23 -7.18 0.53
C PRO A 196 -4.92 -6.74 1.20
N VAL A 197 -4.17 -5.88 0.54
CA VAL A 197 -2.89 -5.37 1.02
C VAL A 197 -2.72 -3.91 0.62
N ALA A 198 -2.12 -3.10 1.50
CA ALA A 198 -1.64 -1.77 1.15
C ALA A 198 -0.16 -1.68 1.47
N ILE A 199 0.62 -1.04 0.61
CA ILE A 199 2.05 -0.84 0.83
C ILE A 199 2.33 0.66 0.89
N SER A 200 2.97 1.09 1.97
CA SER A 200 3.47 2.45 2.17
C SER A 200 4.97 2.47 1.98
N TYR A 201 5.46 3.15 0.94
CA TYR A 201 6.87 3.49 0.76
C TYR A 201 7.13 4.87 1.36
N GLY A 202 8.20 4.95 2.16
CA GLY A 202 8.47 6.11 3.01
C GLY A 202 7.40 6.35 4.08
N PRO A 203 7.04 5.34 4.90
CA PRO A 203 6.24 5.57 6.10
C PRO A 203 7.04 6.42 7.11
N GLU A 204 6.40 6.85 8.20
CA GLU A 204 7.09 7.43 9.34
C GLU A 204 8.21 6.49 9.83
N PRO A 205 9.43 6.99 10.11
CA PRO A 205 10.56 6.16 10.54
C PRO A 205 10.25 5.29 11.77
N LEU A 206 9.46 5.81 12.71
CA LEU A 206 9.02 5.07 13.89
C LEU A 206 8.04 3.94 13.56
N LEU A 207 7.16 4.13 12.56
CA LEU A 207 6.25 3.08 12.08
C LEU A 207 7.04 1.98 11.35
N PHE A 208 8.00 2.37 10.51
CA PHE A 208 8.91 1.42 9.88
C PHE A 208 9.65 0.55 10.91
N LEU A 209 10.25 1.20 11.92
CA LEU A 209 10.92 0.49 13.01
C LEU A 209 9.95 -0.43 13.75
N SER A 210 8.73 0.02 14.04
CA SER A 210 7.72 -0.80 14.72
C SER A 210 7.35 -2.05 13.90
N GLY A 211 7.26 -1.94 12.57
CA GLY A 211 6.93 -3.07 11.68
C GLY A 211 8.09 -4.01 11.33
N CYS A 212 9.34 -3.56 11.47
CA CYS A 212 10.52 -4.42 11.36
C CYS A 212 10.75 -5.29 12.60
N SER A 213 10.29 -4.82 13.75
CA SER A 213 10.93 -5.15 15.01
C SER A 213 10.22 -6.21 15.84
N SER A 214 11.02 -7.19 16.26
CA SER A 214 10.82 -7.99 17.47
C SER A 214 11.27 -7.26 18.74
N ASN A 215 11.07 -5.93 18.84
CA ASN A 215 11.59 -5.03 19.90
C ASN A 215 10.91 -5.23 21.27
N GLY A 216 10.69 -6.48 21.69
CA GLY A 216 9.94 -6.79 22.90
C GLY A 216 8.46 -6.43 22.79
N ILE A 217 7.94 -6.19 21.57
CA ILE A 217 6.51 -6.06 21.32
C ILE A 217 5.85 -7.39 21.71
N PRO A 218 4.89 -7.40 22.65
CA PRO A 218 4.16 -8.62 22.96
C PRO A 218 3.52 -9.19 21.68
N PRO A 219 3.61 -10.51 21.43
CA PRO A 219 2.97 -11.12 20.27
C PRO A 219 1.48 -10.73 20.14
N GLY A 220 1.06 -10.34 18.94
CA GLY A 220 -0.32 -9.91 18.68
C GLY A 220 -0.62 -8.44 19.04
N THR A 221 0.38 -7.62 19.34
CA THR A 221 0.19 -6.17 19.52
C THR A 221 0.14 -5.47 18.15
N PRO A 222 -0.91 -4.69 17.83
CA PRO A 222 -0.97 -3.96 16.57
C PRO A 222 0.13 -2.89 16.48
N GLU A 223 0.86 -2.86 15.37
CA GLU A 223 2.03 -1.97 15.21
C GLU A 223 1.63 -0.49 15.20
N TYR A 224 0.44 -0.15 14.72
CA TYR A 224 -0.08 1.22 14.82
C TYR A 224 -0.28 1.67 16.26
N GLU A 225 -0.79 0.78 17.12
CA GLU A 225 -1.01 1.09 18.54
C GLU A 225 0.31 1.25 19.29
N TYR A 226 1.26 0.38 18.95
CA TYR A 226 2.62 0.44 19.48
C TYR A 226 3.36 1.70 19.02
N THR A 227 3.28 2.04 17.74
CA THR A 227 3.85 3.26 17.16
C THR A 227 3.25 4.49 17.83
N GLY A 228 1.91 4.54 17.98
CA GLY A 228 1.24 5.66 18.64
C GLY A 228 1.66 5.83 20.10
N PHE A 229 1.88 4.72 20.82
CA PHE A 229 2.42 4.74 22.17
C PHE A 229 3.86 5.30 22.22
N LEU A 230 4.72 4.84 21.29
CA LEU A 230 6.10 5.32 21.16
C LEU A 230 6.20 6.76 20.63
N ALA A 231 5.19 7.27 19.93
CA ALA A 231 5.10 8.68 19.57
C ALA A 231 4.54 9.52 20.73
N GLY A 232 3.65 8.94 21.54
CA GLY A 232 2.83 9.67 22.51
C GLY A 232 1.58 10.31 21.88
N GLU A 233 1.31 10.04 20.61
CA GLU A 233 0.16 10.53 19.85
C GLU A 233 -0.24 9.51 18.77
N PRO A 234 -1.52 9.47 18.35
CA PRO A 234 -1.99 8.48 17.39
C PRO A 234 -1.40 8.68 15.99
N VAL A 235 -1.06 7.59 15.30
CA VAL A 235 -0.66 7.65 13.89
C VAL A 235 -1.85 8.09 13.03
N PRO A 236 -1.75 9.18 12.24
CA PRO A 236 -2.80 9.59 11.34
C PRO A 236 -2.87 8.63 10.15
N VAL A 237 -4.05 8.08 9.88
CA VAL A 237 -4.27 7.13 8.78
C VAL A 237 -5.45 7.54 7.91
N ILE A 238 -5.35 7.24 6.63
CA ILE A 238 -6.41 7.39 5.63
C ILE A 238 -6.95 6.00 5.30
N ARG A 239 -8.27 5.87 5.21
CA ARG A 239 -8.88 4.62 4.76
C ARG A 239 -8.68 4.51 3.25
N GLY A 240 -7.93 3.50 2.83
CA GLY A 240 -7.72 3.19 1.43
C GLY A 240 -9.06 3.08 0.71
N ASN A 241 -9.17 3.71 -0.45
CA ASN A 241 -10.41 3.78 -1.21
C ASN A 241 -10.77 2.43 -1.82
N VAL A 242 -9.79 1.52 -1.91
CA VAL A 242 -9.96 0.25 -2.57
C VAL A 242 -10.00 -0.92 -1.60
N THR A 243 -9.02 -0.98 -0.69
CA THR A 243 -8.86 -2.05 0.29
C THR A 243 -9.55 -1.75 1.62
N GLY A 244 -9.82 -0.47 1.92
CA GLY A 244 -10.29 -0.03 3.24
C GLY A 244 -9.23 -0.09 4.35
N LEU A 245 -8.00 -0.50 4.01
CA LEU A 245 -6.89 -0.61 4.96
C LEU A 245 -6.45 0.79 5.44
N PRO A 246 -5.95 0.91 6.68
CA PRO A 246 -5.47 2.18 7.20
C PRO A 246 -4.07 2.47 6.66
N ILE A 247 -3.96 3.35 5.66
CA ILE A 247 -2.71 3.81 5.06
C ILE A 247 -2.19 5.02 5.87
N PRO A 248 -0.91 5.11 6.23
CA PRO A 248 -0.38 6.29 6.91
C PRO A 248 -0.60 7.55 6.09
N ALA A 249 -1.12 8.61 6.70
CA ALA A 249 -1.50 9.83 5.98
C ALA A 249 -0.27 10.57 5.39
N ASN A 250 0.90 10.36 5.99
CA ASN A 250 2.15 11.02 5.61
C ASN A 250 3.10 10.11 4.80
N SER A 251 2.63 8.97 4.29
CA SER A 251 3.40 8.15 3.36
C SER A 251 3.83 8.96 2.14
N GLU A 252 5.08 8.77 1.68
CA GLU A 252 5.53 9.39 0.43
C GLU A 252 4.81 8.80 -0.79
N ILE A 253 4.66 7.47 -0.81
CA ILE A 253 3.93 6.73 -1.85
C ILE A 253 3.13 5.63 -1.16
N ALA A 254 1.87 5.47 -1.53
CA ALA A 254 1.08 4.32 -1.12
C ALA A 254 0.49 3.61 -2.34
N ILE A 255 0.48 2.28 -2.30
CA ILE A 255 -0.21 1.44 -3.28
C ILE A 255 -1.21 0.54 -2.55
N GLU A 256 -2.38 0.37 -3.14
CA GLU A 256 -3.44 -0.51 -2.64
C GLU A 256 -3.60 -1.67 -3.60
N GLY A 257 -3.75 -2.89 -3.09
CA GLY A 257 -3.82 -4.07 -3.93
C GLY A 257 -4.37 -5.32 -3.27
N GLU A 258 -4.19 -6.44 -3.94
CA GLU A 258 -4.52 -7.76 -3.42
C GLU A 258 -3.45 -8.80 -3.74
N ILE A 259 -3.34 -9.81 -2.86
CA ILE A 259 -2.46 -10.95 -2.98
C ILE A 259 -3.28 -12.19 -3.36
N PRO A 260 -3.31 -12.60 -4.64
CA PRO A 260 -4.09 -13.76 -5.08
C PRO A 260 -3.47 -15.06 -4.54
N PRO A 261 -4.25 -16.15 -4.45
CA PRO A 261 -3.72 -17.49 -4.20
C PRO A 261 -2.65 -17.87 -5.23
N THR A 262 -1.58 -18.55 -4.77
CA THR A 262 -0.47 -19.03 -5.62
C THR A 262 -0.88 -19.81 -6.87
N ASP A 263 -1.99 -20.53 -6.80
CA ASP A 263 -2.55 -21.35 -7.89
C ASP A 263 -3.31 -20.53 -8.92
N GLU A 264 -3.74 -19.31 -8.58
CA GLU A 264 -4.28 -18.33 -9.52
C GLU A 264 -3.14 -17.55 -10.21
N GLU A 265 -2.19 -17.03 -9.44
CA GLU A 265 -1.09 -16.24 -9.95
C GLU A 265 0.11 -16.27 -9.00
N SER A 266 1.29 -16.57 -9.54
CA SER A 266 2.56 -16.50 -8.83
C SER A 266 3.71 -16.26 -9.80
N ARG A 267 4.77 -15.60 -9.31
CA ARG A 267 6.01 -15.32 -10.07
C ARG A 267 7.25 -15.70 -9.29
N ASP A 268 8.30 -15.96 -10.05
CA ASP A 268 9.64 -16.20 -9.51
C ASP A 268 10.19 -14.90 -8.88
N GLU A 269 10.67 -15.01 -7.65
CA GLU A 269 11.32 -13.94 -6.90
C GLU A 269 12.78 -14.28 -6.60
N GLY A 270 13.58 -13.23 -6.54
CA GLY A 270 15.00 -13.35 -6.32
C GLY A 270 15.78 -13.71 -7.57
N PRO A 271 17.10 -13.90 -7.41
CA PRO A 271 17.85 -13.73 -6.16
C PRO A 271 17.85 -12.28 -5.63
N PHE A 272 18.08 -12.13 -4.34
CA PHE A 272 18.30 -10.85 -3.68
C PHE A 272 19.46 -10.97 -2.70
N GLY A 273 20.33 -9.96 -2.63
CA GLY A 273 21.35 -9.87 -1.57
C GLY A 273 20.71 -9.79 -0.19
N GLU A 274 20.91 -10.81 0.64
CA GLU A 274 20.24 -10.95 1.94
C GLU A 274 21.13 -10.76 3.17
N TRP A 275 20.49 -10.45 4.29
CA TRP A 275 21.10 -10.45 5.62
C TRP A 275 21.12 -11.89 6.16
N TYR A 276 22.29 -12.53 6.23
CA TYR A 276 22.39 -13.83 6.89
C TYR A 276 22.14 -13.71 8.40
N VAL A 277 20.96 -14.12 8.87
CA VAL A 277 20.75 -14.48 10.27
C VAL A 277 21.39 -15.85 10.50
N ALA A 278 22.42 -15.86 11.33
CA ALA A 278 23.15 -17.05 11.71
C ALA A 278 22.24 -18.16 12.27
N SER A 279 22.28 -19.32 11.62
CA SER A 279 23.07 -20.38 12.27
C SER A 279 24.45 -20.37 11.62
N SER A 280 25.48 -20.16 12.43
CA SER A 280 26.90 -20.04 12.10
C SER A 280 27.36 -18.73 11.42
N TYR A 281 28.04 -17.92 12.23
CA TYR A 281 29.22 -17.12 11.90
C TYR A 281 29.72 -17.25 10.45
N GLN A 282 29.47 -16.24 9.61
CA GLN A 282 30.43 -15.80 8.59
C GLN A 282 30.20 -14.34 8.25
N ARG A 283 31.06 -13.51 8.84
CA ARG A 283 31.40 -12.16 8.43
C ARG A 283 31.75 -12.20 6.94
N PHE A 284 30.99 -11.50 6.10
CA PHE A 284 31.23 -11.24 4.67
C PHE A 284 32.31 -12.13 4.03
N VAL A 285 31.95 -13.36 3.65
CA VAL A 285 32.80 -14.17 2.77
C VAL A 285 32.18 -14.14 1.38
N ARG A 286 32.93 -13.54 0.44
CA ARG A 286 32.72 -13.69 -1.00
C ARG A 286 32.81 -15.20 -1.31
N GLN A 287 31.68 -15.86 -1.52
CA GLN A 287 31.66 -17.22 -2.04
C GLN A 287 31.19 -17.20 -3.49
N GLU A 288 32.14 -17.47 -4.39
CA GLU A 288 31.83 -17.95 -5.73
C GLU A 288 31.14 -19.32 -5.61
N GLY A 289 29.91 -19.41 -6.09
CA GLY A 289 29.22 -20.66 -6.37
C GLY A 289 28.22 -21.18 -5.33
N VAL A 290 26.93 -21.09 -5.71
CA VAL A 290 25.82 -22.04 -5.41
C VAL A 290 25.03 -21.82 -4.10
N PRO A 291 23.66 -21.96 -4.07
CA PRO A 291 22.64 -21.86 -5.12
C PRO A 291 21.60 -20.74 -4.88
N LEU A 292 21.05 -20.26 -5.99
CA LEU A 292 19.79 -19.50 -6.08
C LEU A 292 18.65 -20.28 -5.40
N TYR A 293 18.02 -19.70 -4.38
CA TYR A 293 16.70 -20.16 -3.97
C TYR A 293 15.70 -19.71 -5.03
N LYS A 294 14.99 -20.66 -5.63
CA LYS A 294 13.74 -20.34 -6.33
C LYS A 294 12.74 -20.01 -5.23
N VAL A 295 12.54 -18.73 -4.99
CA VAL A 295 11.60 -18.24 -4.00
C VAL A 295 10.32 -17.89 -4.76
N ASN A 296 9.22 -18.56 -4.45
CA ASN A 296 7.93 -18.13 -4.97
C ASN A 296 7.53 -16.87 -4.19
N SER A 297 7.37 -15.73 -4.88
CA SER A 297 6.68 -14.57 -4.29
C SER A 297 5.22 -14.57 -4.68
N GLU A 298 4.42 -14.04 -3.76
CA GLU A 298 3.02 -13.74 -4.00
C GLU A 298 2.91 -12.33 -4.60
N GLU A 299 2.05 -12.16 -5.59
CA GLU A 299 1.90 -10.89 -6.33
C GLU A 299 0.99 -9.92 -5.59
N CYS A 300 1.33 -8.64 -5.53
CA CYS A 300 0.40 -7.57 -5.16
C CYS A 300 -0.04 -6.84 -6.44
N ARG A 301 -1.33 -6.95 -6.79
CA ARG A 301 -1.94 -6.20 -7.91
C ARG A 301 -2.45 -4.85 -7.41
N VAL A 302 -1.96 -3.73 -7.96
CA VAL A 302 -2.50 -2.42 -7.56
C VAL A 302 -3.94 -2.24 -8.06
N MET A 303 -4.89 -2.06 -7.15
CA MET A 303 -6.30 -1.89 -7.45
C MET A 303 -6.65 -0.41 -7.75
N THR A 304 -7.72 -0.21 -8.52
CA THR A 304 -8.09 1.08 -9.11
C THR A 304 -9.16 1.79 -8.26
N GLY A 305 -9.05 3.12 -8.10
CA GLY A 305 -9.99 3.92 -7.30
C GLY A 305 -11.43 3.86 -7.80
N ILE A 306 -12.40 4.12 -6.92
CA ILE A 306 -13.84 4.01 -7.25
C ILE A 306 -14.29 4.98 -8.36
N VAL A 307 -13.63 6.14 -8.47
CA VAL A 307 -13.89 7.11 -9.53
C VAL A 307 -13.57 6.49 -10.88
N GLU A 308 -12.43 5.82 -11.01
CA GLU A 308 -11.93 5.33 -12.29
C GLU A 308 -12.53 3.99 -12.66
N ARG A 309 -12.84 3.14 -11.66
CA ARG A 309 -13.73 1.99 -11.87
C ARG A 309 -15.08 2.43 -12.42
N SER A 310 -15.64 3.53 -11.90
CA SER A 310 -16.93 4.04 -12.39
C SER A 310 -16.85 4.63 -13.81
N ILE A 311 -15.69 5.18 -14.19
CA ILE A 311 -15.42 5.66 -15.55
C ILE A 311 -15.27 4.47 -16.51
N ASP A 312 -14.45 3.47 -16.18
CA ASP A 312 -14.31 2.25 -16.99
C ASP A 312 -15.65 1.54 -17.18
N PHE A 313 -16.40 1.37 -16.09
CA PHE A 313 -17.76 0.85 -16.12
C PHE A 313 -18.66 1.64 -17.08
N SER A 314 -18.65 2.97 -17.00
CA SER A 314 -19.42 3.84 -17.91
C SER A 314 -19.02 3.66 -19.37
N LEU A 315 -17.72 3.54 -19.66
CA LEU A 315 -17.20 3.31 -21.01
C LEU A 315 -17.60 1.93 -21.54
N ARG A 316 -17.58 0.89 -20.71
CA ARG A 316 -18.02 -0.46 -21.08
C ARG A 316 -19.51 -0.51 -21.35
N VAL A 317 -20.33 0.19 -20.55
CA VAL A 317 -21.77 0.38 -20.83
C VAL A 317 -22.01 1.07 -22.18
N ILE A 318 -21.25 2.13 -22.50
CA ILE A 318 -21.33 2.82 -23.80
C ILE A 318 -20.99 1.86 -24.95
N ARG A 319 -19.95 1.05 -24.81
CA ARG A 319 -19.55 0.05 -25.82
C ARG A 319 -20.63 -1.02 -26.02
N LEU A 320 -21.22 -1.52 -24.93
CA LEU A 320 -22.32 -2.47 -24.98
C LEU A 320 -23.53 -1.88 -25.70
N TYR A 321 -23.94 -0.65 -25.37
CA TYR A 321 -25.07 0.00 -26.03
C TYR A 321 -24.88 0.07 -27.55
N ARG A 322 -23.68 0.50 -28.00
CA ARG A 322 -23.34 0.55 -29.44
C ARG A 322 -23.41 -0.82 -30.12
N ALA A 323 -23.16 -1.91 -29.39
CA ALA A 323 -23.25 -3.26 -29.92
C ALA A 323 -24.71 -3.70 -30.16
N ILE A 324 -25.66 -3.25 -29.32
CA ILE A 324 -27.05 -3.72 -29.35
C ILE A 324 -28.06 -2.70 -29.91
N GLU A 325 -27.69 -1.43 -30.10
CA GLU A 325 -28.63 -0.35 -30.50
C GLU A 325 -29.29 -0.51 -31.89
N LYS A 326 -28.70 -1.36 -32.74
CA LYS A 326 -29.23 -1.68 -34.06
C LYS A 326 -30.49 -2.54 -33.98
N ASP A 327 -30.61 -3.34 -32.91
CA ASP A 327 -31.83 -4.08 -32.60
C ASP A 327 -32.86 -3.14 -31.93
N GLY A 328 -34.15 -3.31 -32.27
CA GLY A 328 -35.21 -2.45 -31.73
C GLY A 328 -35.39 -2.59 -30.22
N VAL A 329 -35.31 -3.81 -29.69
CA VAL A 329 -35.37 -4.09 -28.25
C VAL A 329 -34.06 -3.68 -27.59
N GLY A 330 -32.93 -3.99 -28.22
CA GLY A 330 -31.59 -3.59 -27.79
C GLY A 330 -31.44 -2.08 -27.63
N ARG A 331 -32.02 -1.27 -28.53
CA ARG A 331 -32.04 0.19 -28.41
C ARG A 331 -32.78 0.67 -27.16
N VAL A 332 -33.93 0.06 -26.85
CA VAL A 332 -34.76 0.47 -25.71
C VAL A 332 -34.09 0.07 -24.40
N LEU A 333 -33.72 -1.20 -24.24
CA LEU A 333 -33.10 -1.71 -23.01
C LEU A 333 -31.70 -1.13 -22.81
N GLY A 334 -30.88 -1.12 -23.86
CA GLY A 334 -29.55 -0.54 -23.83
C GLY A 334 -29.58 0.97 -23.57
N GLY A 335 -30.60 1.69 -24.04
CA GLY A 335 -30.77 3.12 -23.74
C GLY A 335 -31.09 3.39 -22.27
N GLN A 336 -31.81 2.49 -21.60
CA GLN A 336 -32.02 2.57 -20.14
C GLN A 336 -30.71 2.30 -19.38
N LEU A 337 -29.99 1.23 -19.75
CA LEU A 337 -28.69 0.91 -19.17
C LEU A 337 -27.69 2.04 -19.37
N LEU A 338 -27.66 2.67 -20.56
CA LEU A 338 -26.74 3.77 -20.85
C LEU A 338 -26.93 4.95 -19.90
N ARG A 339 -28.20 5.33 -19.63
CA ARG A 339 -28.50 6.43 -18.70
C ARG A 339 -28.11 6.08 -17.27
N ALA A 340 -28.54 4.92 -16.78
CA ALA A 340 -28.24 4.50 -15.42
C ALA A 340 -26.72 4.30 -15.22
N GLY A 341 -26.08 3.58 -16.14
CA GLY A 341 -24.67 3.21 -16.03
C GLY A 341 -23.73 4.41 -16.04
N THR A 342 -23.97 5.40 -16.90
CA THR A 342 -23.16 6.63 -16.93
C THR A 342 -23.46 7.57 -15.75
N SER A 343 -24.68 7.51 -15.19
CA SER A 343 -25.06 8.27 -14.00
C SER A 343 -24.30 7.82 -12.74
N VAL A 344 -23.88 6.53 -12.67
CA VAL A 344 -23.03 6.01 -11.58
C VAL A 344 -21.76 6.83 -11.46
N GLY A 345 -20.98 6.91 -12.55
CA GLY A 345 -19.73 7.66 -12.56
C GLY A 345 -19.90 9.16 -12.39
N ALA A 346 -20.95 9.74 -12.98
CA ALA A 346 -21.25 11.17 -12.84
C ALA A 346 -21.45 11.56 -11.36
N ASN A 347 -22.25 10.80 -10.61
CA ASN A 347 -22.51 11.10 -9.20
C ASN A 347 -21.30 10.83 -8.29
N ILE A 348 -20.51 9.77 -8.59
CA ILE A 348 -19.26 9.49 -7.87
C ILE A 348 -18.26 10.63 -8.09
N HIS A 349 -18.12 11.11 -9.32
CA HIS A 349 -17.25 12.23 -9.65
C HIS A 349 -17.73 13.53 -9.00
N GLU A 350 -19.03 13.84 -9.05
CA GLU A 350 -19.59 15.03 -8.41
C GLU A 350 -19.42 15.01 -6.87
N SER A 351 -19.41 13.82 -6.26
CA SER A 351 -19.22 13.67 -4.81
C SER A 351 -17.83 14.13 -4.34
N GLN A 352 -16.83 14.19 -5.23
CA GLN A 352 -15.50 14.72 -4.91
C GLN A 352 -15.54 16.22 -4.57
N GLY A 353 -16.55 16.94 -5.06
CA GLY A 353 -16.80 18.34 -4.73
C GLY A 353 -17.88 18.55 -3.65
N ALA A 354 -18.24 17.53 -2.88
CA ALA A 354 -19.33 17.62 -1.91
C ALA A 354 -19.07 18.68 -0.83
N GLN A 355 -20.06 19.55 -0.58
CA GLN A 355 -19.92 20.66 0.37
C GLN A 355 -20.10 20.25 1.83
N SER A 356 -20.63 19.05 2.07
CA SER A 356 -20.82 18.48 3.40
C SER A 356 -20.87 16.96 3.35
N ARG A 357 -20.77 16.30 4.50
CA ARG A 357 -20.92 14.85 4.60
C ARG A 357 -22.32 14.38 4.19
N ALA A 358 -23.36 15.16 4.50
CA ALA A 358 -24.73 14.85 4.08
C ALA A 358 -24.87 14.93 2.55
N ASP A 359 -24.26 15.94 1.94
CA ASP A 359 -24.21 16.10 0.48
C ASP A 359 -23.42 14.96 -0.20
N PHE A 360 -22.27 14.57 0.36
CA PHE A 360 -21.50 13.42 -0.10
C PHE A 360 -22.32 12.12 -0.06
N ILE A 361 -23.00 11.86 1.07
CA ILE A 361 -23.85 10.68 1.24
C ILE A 361 -25.01 10.70 0.25
N ALA A 362 -25.61 11.85 -0.01
CA ALA A 362 -26.71 11.98 -0.98
C ALA A 362 -26.24 11.59 -2.38
N LYS A 363 -25.12 12.15 -2.86
CA LYS A 363 -24.53 11.84 -4.17
C LYS A 363 -24.14 10.36 -4.30
N MET A 364 -23.47 9.80 -3.30
CA MET A 364 -23.13 8.37 -3.27
C MET A 364 -24.37 7.46 -3.25
N SER A 365 -25.45 7.89 -2.57
CA SER A 365 -26.71 7.15 -2.55
C SER A 365 -27.41 7.15 -3.91
N ILE A 366 -27.29 8.23 -4.69
CA ILE A 366 -27.76 8.27 -6.07
C ILE A 366 -26.94 7.30 -6.91
N ALA A 367 -25.60 7.39 -6.87
CA ALA A 367 -24.72 6.45 -7.59
C ALA A 367 -25.05 4.98 -7.29
N HIS A 368 -25.29 4.65 -6.02
CA HIS A 368 -25.68 3.29 -5.61
C HIS A 368 -27.03 2.85 -6.20
N LYS A 369 -28.02 3.74 -6.26
CA LYS A 369 -29.32 3.45 -6.89
C LYS A 369 -29.14 3.17 -8.38
N GLU A 370 -28.37 4.01 -9.07
CA GLU A 370 -28.08 3.88 -10.50
C GLU A 370 -27.29 2.61 -10.82
N ALA A 371 -26.36 2.20 -9.94
CA ALA A 371 -25.62 0.94 -10.09
C ALA A 371 -26.55 -0.27 -9.97
N ARG A 372 -27.49 -0.26 -9.03
CA ARG A 372 -28.51 -1.32 -8.89
C ARG A 372 -29.46 -1.37 -10.09
N GLU A 373 -29.82 -0.21 -10.61
CA GLU A 373 -30.63 -0.12 -11.82
C GLU A 373 -29.87 -0.64 -13.05
N SER A 374 -28.58 -0.34 -13.16
CA SER A 374 -27.71 -0.89 -14.19
C SER A 374 -27.63 -2.41 -14.13
N ALA A 375 -27.51 -2.99 -12.92
CA ALA A 375 -27.53 -4.44 -12.74
C ALA A 375 -28.85 -5.08 -13.21
N TYR A 376 -29.97 -4.42 -12.95
CA TYR A 376 -31.28 -4.87 -13.45
C TYR A 376 -31.35 -4.85 -14.98
N TRP A 377 -30.89 -3.77 -15.61
CA TRP A 377 -30.91 -3.68 -17.07
C TRP A 377 -29.96 -4.66 -17.75
N LEU A 378 -28.76 -4.89 -17.19
CA LEU A 378 -27.84 -5.92 -17.66
C LEU A 378 -28.47 -7.32 -17.61
N ARG A 379 -29.17 -7.64 -16.51
CA ARG A 379 -29.91 -8.89 -16.40
C ARG A 379 -31.01 -9.01 -17.47
N LEU A 380 -31.79 -7.96 -17.71
CA LEU A 380 -32.81 -7.99 -18.75
C LEU A 380 -32.21 -8.18 -20.15
N ILE A 381 -31.08 -7.53 -20.45
CA ILE A 381 -30.38 -7.68 -21.73
C ILE A 381 -29.90 -9.12 -21.93
N GLN A 382 -29.39 -9.74 -20.86
CA GLN A 382 -28.98 -11.14 -20.86
C GLN A 382 -30.17 -12.10 -21.08
N GLU A 383 -31.24 -11.94 -20.29
CA GLU A 383 -32.43 -12.81 -20.37
C GLU A 383 -33.21 -12.63 -21.69
N ALA A 384 -33.14 -11.44 -22.29
CA ALA A 384 -33.68 -11.18 -23.63
C ALA A 384 -32.85 -11.81 -24.76
N GLY A 385 -31.68 -12.39 -24.45
CA GLY A 385 -30.82 -13.05 -25.43
C GLY A 385 -30.19 -12.09 -26.44
N LEU A 386 -30.02 -10.81 -26.10
CA LEU A 386 -29.45 -9.81 -27.00
C LEU A 386 -27.94 -9.99 -27.19
N LEU A 387 -27.26 -10.57 -26.20
CA LEU A 387 -25.85 -10.93 -26.23
C LEU A 387 -25.63 -12.26 -25.49
N PRO A 388 -24.56 -13.02 -25.83
CA PRO A 388 -24.13 -14.17 -25.05
C PRO A 388 -23.88 -13.80 -23.58
N ALA A 389 -24.23 -14.69 -22.65
CA ALA A 389 -24.00 -14.47 -21.22
C ALA A 389 -22.51 -14.28 -20.87
N SER A 390 -21.61 -14.91 -21.62
CA SER A 390 -20.15 -14.73 -21.51
C SER A 390 -19.72 -13.28 -21.71
N ASP A 391 -20.36 -12.59 -22.64
CA ASP A 391 -19.97 -11.23 -23.06
C ASP A 391 -20.46 -10.18 -22.05
N LEU A 392 -21.40 -10.56 -21.19
CA LEU A 392 -21.99 -9.72 -20.15
C LEU A 392 -21.44 -10.02 -18.75
N ALA A 393 -20.83 -11.20 -18.54
CA ALA A 393 -20.43 -11.70 -17.23
C ALA A 393 -19.54 -10.71 -16.48
N ASP A 394 -18.46 -10.25 -17.12
CA ASP A 394 -17.50 -9.34 -16.49
C ASP A 394 -18.11 -7.97 -16.16
N LEU A 395 -19.05 -7.49 -16.99
CA LEU A 395 -19.68 -6.18 -16.77
C LEU A 395 -20.75 -6.28 -15.67
N ALA A 396 -21.48 -7.40 -15.63
CA ALA A 396 -22.44 -7.69 -14.58
C ALA A 396 -21.75 -7.88 -13.22
N ASP A 397 -20.62 -8.59 -13.18
CA ASP A 397 -19.83 -8.74 -11.95
C ASP A 397 -19.29 -7.38 -11.47
N GLU A 398 -18.67 -6.60 -12.34
CA GLU A 398 -18.22 -5.23 -12.01
C GLU A 398 -19.36 -4.38 -11.44
N THR A 399 -20.55 -4.43 -12.05
CA THR A 399 -21.72 -3.70 -11.56
C THR A 399 -22.10 -4.14 -10.14
N ASN A 400 -22.08 -5.43 -9.85
CA ASN A 400 -22.38 -5.97 -8.53
C ASN A 400 -21.31 -5.59 -7.49
N GLN A 401 -20.04 -5.54 -7.88
CA GLN A 401 -18.95 -5.05 -7.04
C GLN A 401 -19.14 -3.56 -6.72
N LEU A 402 -19.44 -2.72 -7.72
CA LEU A 402 -19.74 -1.30 -7.52
C LEU A 402 -20.92 -1.09 -6.55
N VAL A 403 -21.99 -1.88 -6.66
CA VAL A 403 -23.12 -1.84 -5.71
C VAL A 403 -22.66 -2.11 -4.28
N LYS A 404 -21.83 -3.15 -4.07
CA LYS A 404 -21.32 -3.51 -2.73
C LYS A 404 -20.42 -2.41 -2.16
N ILE A 405 -19.50 -1.89 -2.98
CA ILE A 405 -18.56 -0.83 -2.59
C ILE A 405 -19.32 0.44 -2.21
N LEU A 406 -20.25 0.90 -3.06
CA LEU A 406 -21.04 2.10 -2.80
C LEU A 406 -21.91 1.94 -1.53
N SER A 407 -22.49 0.76 -1.31
CA SER A 407 -23.21 0.47 -0.07
C SER A 407 -22.31 0.60 1.17
N SER A 408 -21.10 0.03 1.12
CA SER A 408 -20.11 0.12 2.20
C SER A 408 -19.68 1.58 2.47
N ILE A 409 -19.41 2.35 1.42
CA ILE A 409 -19.07 3.78 1.51
C ILE A 409 -20.20 4.56 2.19
N ILE A 410 -21.45 4.34 1.80
CA ILE A 410 -22.63 5.01 2.38
C ILE A 410 -22.79 4.65 3.87
N LEU A 411 -22.69 3.37 4.23
CA LEU A 411 -22.86 2.90 5.60
C LEU A 411 -21.79 3.48 6.53
N THR A 412 -20.52 3.39 6.12
CA THR A 412 -19.39 3.97 6.84
C THR A 412 -19.53 5.49 6.96
N SER A 413 -20.01 6.14 5.89
CA SER A 413 -20.24 7.58 5.89
C SER A 413 -21.31 8.02 6.88
N LYS A 414 -22.42 7.28 6.98
CA LYS A 414 -23.50 7.53 7.93
C LYS A 414 -23.11 7.25 9.37
N ALA A 415 -22.36 6.18 9.62
CA ALA A 415 -21.89 5.83 10.97
C ALA A 415 -21.06 6.98 11.59
N ASN A 416 -20.18 7.57 10.78
CA ASN A 416 -19.32 8.68 11.18
C ASN A 416 -20.03 10.05 11.22
N ALA A 417 -21.31 10.14 10.81
CA ALA A 417 -22.09 11.38 10.82
C ALA A 417 -22.93 11.55 12.11
N LYS A 418 -23.06 10.51 12.94
CA LYS A 418 -23.76 10.64 14.24
C LYS A 418 -22.91 11.45 15.21
N PRO A 419 -23.48 12.41 15.95
CA PRO A 419 -22.77 13.06 17.05
C PRO A 419 -22.31 11.96 18.02
N ARG A 420 -21.05 12.01 18.45
CA ARG A 420 -20.61 11.24 19.62
C ARG A 420 -21.42 11.77 20.80
N GLY A 421 -22.42 11.00 21.22
CA GLY A 421 -23.23 11.29 22.40
C GLY A 421 -22.43 11.18 23.67
#